data_AF-A0A9J6HB68-F1
#
_entry.id   AF-A0A9J6HB68-F1
#
_cell.length_a   1.000
_cell.length_b   1.000
_cell.length_c   1.000
_cell.angle_alpha   90.00
_cell.angle_beta   90.00
_cell.angle_gamma   90.00
#
_symmetry.space_group_name_H-M   'P 1'
#
loop_
_entity.id
_entity.type
_entity.pdbx_description
1 polymer ?
#
loop_
_entity_poly.entity_id
_entity_poly.type
_entity_poly.pdbx_seq_one_letter_code
_entity_poly.pdbx_strand_id
1 'polypeptide(L)'
;MVYDQLWVLECVLMRIKSPKLYEHVRRHEILALSSKSCLDRHMAGFKSSFGFNASVFEALKKNTEGMGAHSCHGGLGFDEINSQRTSVSRPLEN
;
A
#
# COMPACT_ATOMS: atom_id res chain seq x y z
N MET A 1 -10.53 12.21 -15.35
CA MET A 1 -9.09 12.55 -15.22
C MET A 1 -8.31 11.25 -15.11
N VAL A 2 -7.32 11.05 -15.97
CA VAL A 2 -6.40 9.91 -15.89
C VAL A 2 -5.23 10.36 -15.02
N TYR A 3 -5.00 9.69 -13.89
CA TYR A 3 -3.85 9.98 -13.04
C TYR A 3 -2.66 9.15 -13.51
N ASP A 4 -1.47 9.76 -13.47
CA ASP A 4 -0.22 9.04 -13.66
C ASP A 4 -0.02 8.00 -12.54
N GLN A 5 0.62 6.87 -12.85
CA GLN A 5 0.81 5.79 -11.88
C GLN A 5 1.69 6.21 -10.69
N LEU A 6 2.71 7.05 -10.91
CA LEU A 6 3.54 7.57 -9.83
C LEU A 6 2.75 8.52 -8.93
N TRP A 7 1.88 9.35 -9.53
CA TRP A 7 1.01 10.22 -8.75
C TRP A 7 0.01 9.44 -7.89
N VAL A 8 -0.54 8.35 -8.42
CA VAL A 8 -1.40 7.45 -7.63
C VAL A 8 -0.62 6.82 -6.48
N LEU A 9 0.62 6.38 -6.72
CA LEU A 9 1.49 5.85 -5.67
C LEU A 9 1.75 6.87 -4.56
N GLU A 10 2.08 8.12 -4.91
CA GLU A 10 2.22 9.22 -3.94
C GLU A 10 0.93 9.44 -3.13
N CYS A 11 -0.23 9.38 -3.79
CA CYS A 11 -1.51 9.45 -3.10
C CYS A 11 -1.72 8.29 -2.10
N VAL A 12 -1.28 7.07 -2.44
CA VAL A 12 -1.31 5.93 -1.52
C VAL A 12 -0.38 6.17 -0.33
N LEU A 13 0.87 6.61 -0.56
CA LEU A 13 1.85 6.88 0.49
C LEU A 13 1.35 7.95 1.48
N MET A 14 0.80 9.05 0.98
CA MET A 14 0.21 10.10 1.81
C MET A 14 -0.95 9.57 2.65
N ARG A 15 -1.81 8.72 2.07
CA ARG A 15 -2.94 8.12 2.79
C ARG A 15 -2.50 7.13 3.87
N ILE A 16 -1.45 6.35 3.62
CA ILE A 16 -0.82 5.46 4.62
C ILE A 16 -0.30 6.30 5.79
N LYS A 17 0.34 7.45 5.51
CA LYS A 17 0.88 8.33 6.55
C LYS A 17 -0.20 8.95 7.43
N SER A 18 -1.31 9.42 6.84
CA SER A 18 -2.47 9.93 7.58
C SER A 18 -3.73 10.00 6.70
N PRO A 19 -4.71 9.11 6.90
CA PRO A 19 -5.98 9.15 6.17
C PRO A 19 -6.78 10.42 6.42
N LYS A 20 -6.72 10.97 7.65
CA LYS A 20 -7.45 12.19 8.03
C LYS A 20 -6.91 13.42 7.29
N LEU A 21 -5.58 13.55 7.24
CA LEU A 21 -4.93 14.65 6.52
C LEU A 21 -5.20 14.55 5.02
N TYR A 22 -5.09 13.34 4.46
CA TYR A 22 -5.37 13.10 3.04
C TYR A 22 -6.78 13.56 2.65
N GLU A 23 -7.80 13.20 3.44
CA GLU A 23 -9.18 13.62 3.17
C GLU A 23 -9.39 15.13 3.39
N HIS A 24 -8.71 15.74 4.37
CA HIS A 24 -8.78 17.19 4.57
C HIS A 24 -8.21 17.95 3.36
N VAL A 25 -6.99 17.61 2.92
CA VAL A 25 -6.34 18.22 1.76
C VAL A 25 -7.18 18.05 0.49
N ARG A 26 -7.80 16.87 0.30
CA ARG A 26 -8.68 16.61 -0.86
C ARG A 26 -9.97 17.43 -0.79
N ARG A 27 -10.65 17.48 0.36
CA ARG A 27 -11.95 18.16 0.51
C ARG A 27 -11.85 19.67 0.39
N HIS A 28 -10.74 20.24 0.83
CA HIS A 28 -10.46 21.67 0.70
C HIS A 28 -9.75 22.02 -0.62
N GLU A 29 -9.64 21.06 -1.55
CA GLU A 29 -9.06 21.26 -2.89
C GLU A 29 -7.65 21.88 -2.87
N ILE A 30 -6.89 21.64 -1.80
CA ILE A 30 -5.53 22.17 -1.63
C ILE A 30 -4.58 21.51 -2.63
N LEU A 31 -4.80 20.22 -2.92
CA LEU A 31 -4.08 19.45 -3.94
C LEU A 31 -5.05 18.59 -4.75
N ALA A 32 -4.71 18.32 -6.01
CA ALA A 32 -5.46 17.44 -6.91
C ALA A 32 -5.27 15.95 -6.53
N LEU A 33 -5.88 15.55 -5.41
CA LEU A 33 -5.80 14.20 -4.88
C LEU A 33 -6.91 13.30 -5.43
N SER A 34 -6.56 12.05 -5.74
CA SER A 34 -7.52 11.04 -6.18
C SER A 34 -8.57 10.72 -5.10
N SER A 35 -9.77 10.31 -5.52
CA SER A 35 -10.79 9.83 -4.59
C SER A 35 -10.38 8.51 -3.95
N LYS A 36 -10.99 8.20 -2.79
CA LYS A 36 -10.83 6.88 -2.16
C LYS A 36 -11.14 5.73 -3.13
N SER A 37 -12.26 5.82 -3.85
CA SER A 37 -12.65 4.81 -4.84
C SER A 37 -11.63 4.62 -5.97
N CYS A 38 -10.97 5.72 -6.38
CA CYS A 38 -9.91 5.65 -7.36
C CYS A 38 -8.68 4.91 -6.83
N LEU A 39 -8.28 5.19 -5.58
CA LEU A 39 -7.18 4.48 -4.93
C LEU A 39 -7.49 3.00 -4.74
N ASP A 40 -8.68 2.67 -4.22
CA ASP A 40 -9.11 1.28 -4.00
C ASP A 40 -9.07 0.48 -5.31
N ARG A 41 -9.49 1.09 -6.44
CA ARG A 41 -9.43 0.46 -7.77
C ARG A 41 -7.99 0.17 -8.23
N HIS A 42 -7.04 1.06 -7.95
CA HIS A 42 -5.63 0.81 -8.28
C HIS A 42 -5.01 -0.22 -7.34
N MET A 43 -5.40 -0.21 -6.06
CA MET A 43 -4.94 -1.20 -5.09
C MET A 43 -5.54 -2.60 -5.31
N ALA A 44 -6.70 -2.71 -5.94
CA ALA A 44 -7.33 -4.00 -6.26
C ALA A 44 -6.45 -4.91 -7.13
N GLY A 45 -5.53 -4.35 -7.92
CA GLY A 45 -4.55 -5.11 -8.70
C GLY A 45 -3.46 -5.78 -7.85
N PHE A 46 -3.24 -5.30 -6.62
CA PHE A 46 -2.28 -5.89 -5.69
C PHE A 46 -2.92 -7.08 -4.97
N LYS A 47 -2.63 -8.29 -5.44
CA LYS A 47 -3.03 -9.52 -4.75
C LYS A 47 -2.34 -9.60 -3.39
N SER A 48 -3.11 -9.38 -2.33
CA SER A 48 -2.71 -9.70 -0.95
C SER A 48 -3.04 -11.17 -0.67
N SER A 49 -2.22 -12.10 -1.18
CA SER A 49 -2.30 -13.51 -0.83
C SER A 49 -1.47 -13.82 0.41
N PHE A 50 -1.83 -14.88 1.13
CA PHE A 50 -0.95 -15.47 2.13
C PHE A 50 0.33 -16.00 1.47
N GLY A 51 1.44 -15.96 2.20
CA GLY A 51 2.75 -16.39 1.72
C GLY A 51 3.52 -15.29 1.00
N PHE A 52 4.52 -15.69 0.23
CA PHE A 52 5.44 -14.76 -0.40
C PHE A 52 4.96 -14.28 -1.77
N ASN A 53 5.19 -12.99 -2.05
CA ASN A 53 4.89 -12.40 -3.35
C ASN A 53 6.16 -12.38 -4.22
N ALA A 54 6.15 -13.15 -5.31
CA ALA A 54 7.28 -13.25 -6.24
C ALA A 54 7.67 -11.90 -6.86
N SER A 55 6.69 -11.02 -7.13
CA SER A 55 6.98 -9.70 -7.72
C SER A 55 7.75 -8.80 -6.76
N VAL A 56 7.54 -8.97 -5.45
CA VAL A 56 8.30 -8.24 -4.43
C VAL A 56 9.76 -8.71 -4.43
N PHE A 57 10.02 -10.02 -4.51
CA PHE A 57 11.39 -10.54 -4.58
C PHE A 57 12.10 -10.15 -5.87
N GLU A 58 11.39 -10.12 -7.00
CA GLU A 58 11.95 -9.65 -8.27
C GLU A 58 12.32 -8.16 -8.20
N ALA A 59 11.44 -7.34 -7.64
CA ALA A 59 11.73 -5.92 -7.42
C ALA A 59 12.90 -5.72 -6.44
N LEU A 60 12.99 -6.50 -5.37
CA LEU A 60 14.11 -6.48 -4.42
C LEU A 60 15.42 -6.86 -5.10
N LYS A 61 15.43 -7.94 -5.89
CA LYS A 61 16.60 -8.38 -6.65
C LYS A 61 17.10 -7.27 -7.57
N LYS A 62 16.19 -6.64 -8.33
CA LYS A 62 16.54 -5.52 -9.21
C LYS A 62 17.14 -4.34 -8.45
N ASN A 63 16.62 -4.04 -7.27
CA ASN A 63 17.15 -2.95 -6.43
C ASN A 63 18.53 -3.28 -5.82
N THR A 64 18.85 -4.56 -5.61
CA THR A 64 20.11 -4.99 -4.99
C THR A 64 21.20 -5.38 -6.00
N GLU A 65 20.90 -5.46 -7.30
CA GLU A 65 21.84 -5.87 -8.35
C GLU A 65 23.16 -5.07 -8.39
N GLY A 66 23.13 -3.79 -8.03
CA GLY A 66 24.32 -2.92 -7.98
C GLY A 66 24.95 -2.76 -6.60
N MET A 67 24.42 -3.42 -5.56
CA MET A 67 24.87 -3.24 -4.18
C MET A 67 26.05 -4.16 -3.86
N GLY A 68 27.01 -3.66 -3.09
CA GLY A 68 28.13 -4.48 -2.61
C GLY A 68 27.65 -5.58 -1.65
N ALA A 69 28.38 -6.70 -1.59
CA ALA A 69 27.99 -7.87 -0.79
C ALA A 69 27.73 -7.54 0.70
N HIS A 70 28.47 -6.58 1.26
CA HIS A 70 28.29 -6.12 2.64
C HIS A 70 26.97 -5.36 2.86
N SER A 71 26.46 -4.68 1.83
CA SER A 71 25.19 -3.94 1.87
C SER A 71 23.98 -4.86 1.66
N CYS A 72 24.19 -6.09 1.19
CA CYS A 72 23.16 -7.11 1.00
C CYS A 72 23.03 -8.07 2.19
N HIS A 73 23.81 -7.89 3.25
CA HIS A 73 23.75 -8.72 4.45
C HIS A 73 22.68 -8.22 5.42
N GLY A 74 21.89 -9.14 6.01
CA GLY A 74 20.84 -8.83 6.98
C GLY A 74 20.28 -10.08 7.63
N GLY A 75 19.44 -9.90 8.66
CA GLY A 75 18.73 -10.98 9.35
C GLY A 75 17.23 -10.98 9.02
N LEU A 76 16.63 -12.16 8.99
CA LEU A 76 15.17 -12.31 8.89
C LEU A 76 14.62 -12.67 10.27
N GLY A 77 13.88 -11.73 10.87
CA GLY A 77 13.12 -11.97 12.10
C GLY A 77 11.68 -12.30 11.76
N PHE A 78 11.15 -13.37 12.34
CA PHE A 78 9.75 -13.76 12.22
C PHE A 78 9.15 -13.85 13.61
N ASP A 79 7.95 -13.30 13.75
CA ASP A 79 7.15 -13.37 14.96
C ASP A 79 5.67 -13.47 14.57
N GLU A 80 4.85 -14.02 15.46
CA GLU A 80 3.43 -14.21 15.24
C GLU A 80 2.63 -13.13 15.95
N ILE A 81 1.66 -12.54 15.24
CA ILE A 81 0.70 -11.60 15.84
C ILE A 81 -0.62 -12.30 16.13
N ASN A 82 -1.06 -12.24 17.39
CA ASN A 82 -2.42 -12.66 17.73
C ASN A 82 -3.40 -11.54 17.37
N SER A 83 -4.21 -11.77 16.33
CA SER A 83 -5.29 -10.86 15.94
C SER A 83 -6.64 -11.47 16.31
N GLN A 84 -7.43 -10.75 17.10
CA GLN A 84 -8.78 -11.18 17.43
C GLN A 84 -9.65 -11.20 16.16
N ARG A 85 -10.45 -12.25 15.97
CA ARG A 85 -11.52 -12.24 14.96
C ARG A 85 -12.55 -11.20 15.34
N THR A 86 -12.44 -9.99 14.82
CA THR A 86 -13.56 -9.06 14.78
C THR A 86 -14.50 -9.55 13.68
N SER A 87 -15.60 -10.21 14.07
CA SER A 87 -16.72 -10.43 13.16
C SER A 87 -17.29 -9.07 12.79
N VAL A 88 -16.83 -8.50 11.68
CA VAL A 88 -17.50 -7.36 11.03
C VAL A 88 -18.82 -7.91 10.51
N SER A 89 -19.88 -7.79 11.32
CA SER A 89 -21.25 -7.91 10.84
C SER A 89 -21.42 -6.87 9.74
N ARG A 90 -21.51 -7.32 8.48
CA ARG A 90 -22.05 -6.46 7.41
C ARG A 90 -23.45 -6.04 7.88
N PRO A 91 -23.79 -4.75 7.97
CA PRO A 91 -25.19 -4.39 8.04
C PRO A 91 -25.85 -4.93 6.77
N LEU A 92 -26.92 -5.71 6.94
CA LEU A 92 -27.83 -6.03 5.86
C LEU A 92 -28.45 -4.70 5.41
N GLU A 93 -28.04 -4.20 4.25
CA GLU A 93 -28.79 -3.15 3.57
C GLU A 93 -30.12 -3.76 3.11
N ASN A 94 -31.22 -3.21 3.60
CA ASN A 94 -32.60 -3.47 3.17
C ASN A 94 -32.85 -2.85 1.79
#